data_AF-A0A1E7ES73-F1
#
_entry.id   AF-A0A1E7ES73-F1
#
_cell.length_a   1.000
_cell.length_b   1.000
_cell.length_c   1.000
_cell.angle_alpha   90.00
_cell.angle_beta   90.00
_cell.angle_gamma   90.00
#
_symmetry.space_group_name_H-M   'P 1'
#
loop_
_entity.id
_entity.type
_entity.pdbx_description
1 polymer ?
#
loop_
_entity_poly.entity_id
_entity_poly.type
_entity_poly.pdbx_seq_one_letter_code
_entity_poly.pdbx_strand_id
1 'polypeptide(L)' 'IISWVPSHNGFKVHKPKEFDSTIMPKYFHQTKYKSFQRQLNMWGFERVGNGEQKGSYLHPYFIRGKPNLCREMQR' A
#
# COMPACT_ATOMS: atom_id res chain seq x y z
N ILE A 1 -10.27 -2.03 6.83
CA ILE A 1 -9.99 -2.59 5.47
C ILE A 1 -8.49 -2.51 5.16
N ILE A 2 -7.92 -1.32 5.28
CA ILE A 2 -6.49 -1.03 5.18
C ILE A 2 -6.06 -0.27 6.45
N SER A 3 -4.83 -0.44 6.91
CA SER A 3 -4.26 0.35 8.02
C SER A 3 -2.78 0.59 7.83
N TRP A 4 -2.25 1.60 8.51
CA TRP A 4 -0.79 1.75 8.70
C TRP A 4 -0.21 0.55 9.46
N VAL A 5 1.06 0.22 9.19
CA VAL A 5 1.83 -0.69 10.03
C VAL A 5 2.40 0.05 11.26
N PRO A 6 2.76 -0.66 12.35
CA PRO A 6 3.31 -0.04 13.56
C PRO A 6 4.60 0.76 13.32
N SER A 7 5.44 0.32 12.37
CA SER A 7 6.67 1.04 11.98
C SER A 7 6.42 2.32 11.17
N HIS A 8 5.16 2.63 10.83
CA HIS A 8 4.73 3.85 10.15
C HIS A 8 5.33 4.11 8.75
N ASN A 9 6.07 3.16 8.20
CA ASN A 9 6.73 3.23 6.89
C ASN A 9 6.02 2.38 5.81
N GLY A 10 4.71 2.18 5.98
CA GLY A 10 3.95 1.27 5.14
C GLY A 10 2.53 1.04 5.61
N PHE A 11 1.84 0.15 4.92
CA PHE A 11 0.46 -0.20 5.21
C PHE A 11 0.19 -1.68 4.96
N LYS A 12 -0.94 -2.17 5.48
CA LYS A 12 -1.43 -3.51 5.23
C LYS A 12 -2.90 -3.47 4.83
N VAL A 13 -3.23 -4.19 3.76
CA VAL A 13 -4.61 -4.46 3.37
C VAL A 13 -5.04 -5.76 4.04
N HIS A 14 -5.97 -5.67 4.99
CA HIS A 14 -6.47 -6.80 5.77
C HIS A 14 -7.61 -7.53 5.08
N LYS A 15 -8.38 -6.79 4.26
CA LYS A 15 -9.58 -7.31 3.60
C LYS A 15 -9.58 -6.97 2.11
N PRO A 16 -8.84 -7.70 1.26
CA PRO A 16 -8.70 -7.37 -0.16
C PRO A 16 -10.02 -7.31 -0.93
N LYS A 17 -10.97 -8.21 -0.64
CA LYS A 17 -12.29 -8.21 -1.29
C LYS A 17 -13.10 -6.94 -0.98
N GLU A 18 -13.11 -6.52 0.29
CA GLU A 18 -13.78 -5.27 0.70
C GLU A 18 -13.02 -4.05 0.16
N PHE A 19 -11.69 -4.10 0.07
CA PHE A 19 -10.88 -3.04 -0.53
C PHE A 19 -11.24 -2.83 -2.01
N ASP A 20 -11.41 -3.92 -2.76
CA ASP A 20 -11.80 -3.89 -4.17
C ASP A 20 -13.19 -3.33 -4.43
N SER A 21 -14.17 -3.65 -3.60
CA SER A 21 -15.53 -3.19 -3.80
C SER A 21 -15.78 -1.78 -3.26
N THR A 22 -15.02 -1.33 -2.25
CA THR A 22 -15.31 -0.07 -1.54
C THR A 22 -14.25 1.02 -1.69
N ILE A 23 -12.97 0.67 -1.68
CA ILE A 23 -11.86 1.64 -1.68
C ILE A 23 -11.37 1.88 -3.11
N MET A 24 -11.19 0.80 -3.88
CA MET A 24 -10.71 0.89 -5.26
C MET A 24 -11.55 1.85 -6.10
N PRO A 25 -12.88 1.75 -6.20
CA PRO A 25 -13.68 2.64 -7.05
C PRO A 25 -13.72 4.09 -6.56
N LYS A 26 -13.40 4.34 -5.29
CA LYS A 26 -13.49 5.66 -4.66
C LYS A 26 -12.20 6.48 -4.81
N TYR A 27 -11.04 5.81 -4.71
CA TYR A 27 -9.73 6.47 -4.70
C TYR A 27 -8.91 6.17 -5.96
N PHE A 28 -9.30 5.17 -6.73
CA PHE A 28 -8.57 4.69 -7.89
C PHE A 28 -9.51 4.51 -9.08
N HIS A 29 -9.00 4.68 -10.29
CA HIS A 29 -9.78 4.40 -11.51
C HIS A 29 -9.76 2.92 -11.92
N GLN A 30 -9.42 2.01 -10.99
CA GLN A 30 -9.36 0.58 -11.25
C GLN A 30 -10.36 -0.19 -10.39
N THR A 31 -10.73 -1.38 -10.85
CA THR A 31 -11.77 -2.21 -10.22
C THR A 31 -11.24 -3.51 -9.61
N LYS A 32 -9.92 -3.73 -9.65
CA LYS A 32 -9.29 -5.00 -9.23
C LYS A 32 -8.06 -4.77 -8.36
N TYR A 33 -7.94 -5.56 -7.30
CA TYR A 33 -6.83 -5.53 -6.35
C TYR A 33 -5.48 -5.70 -7.04
N LYS A 34 -5.42 -6.61 -8.03
CA LYS A 34 -4.19 -6.90 -8.78
C LYS A 34 -3.62 -5.66 -9.47
N SER A 35 -4.48 -4.76 -9.95
CA SER A 35 -4.04 -3.50 -10.57
C SER A 35 -3.36 -2.59 -9.56
N PHE A 36 -3.92 -2.50 -8.35
CA PHE A 36 -3.33 -1.78 -7.23
C PHE A 36 -1.98 -2.39 -6.84
N GLN A 37 -1.90 -3.72 -6.69
CA GLN A 37 -0.62 -4.40 -6.40
C GLN A 37 0.45 -4.12 -7.47
N ARG A 38 0.06 -4.05 -8.75
CA ARG A 38 0.99 -3.71 -9.83
C ARG A 38 1.50 -2.27 -9.70
N GLN A 39 0.62 -1.32 -9.37
CA GLN A 39 1.04 0.07 -9.12
C GLN A 39 2.03 0.15 -7.95
N LEU A 40 1.78 -0.59 -6.86
CA LEU A 40 2.71 -0.65 -5.73
C LEU A 40 4.09 -1.13 -6.17
N ASN A 41 4.15 -2.20 -6.97
CA ASN A 41 5.42 -2.70 -7.49
C ASN A 41 6.13 -1.67 -8.39
N MET A 42 5.38 -0.96 -9.24
CA MET A 42 5.96 0.11 -10.08
C MET A 42 6.57 1.22 -9.23
N TRP A 43 5.90 1.62 -8.15
CA TRP A 43 6.40 2.65 -7.23
C TRP A 43 7.40 2.13 -6.18
N GLY A 44 7.95 0.92 -6.37
CA GLY A 44 9.01 0.38 -5.52
C GLY A 44 8.57 -0.08 -4.12
N PHE A 45 7.26 -0.29 -3.88
CA PHE A 45 6.83 -0.86 -2.60
C PHE A 45 7.22 -2.33 -2.50
N GLU A 46 7.77 -2.71 -1.35
CA GLU A 46 8.15 -4.08 -1.06
C GLU A 46 7.08 -4.79 -0.23
N ARG A 47 6.71 -5.99 -0.64
CA ARG A 47 5.75 -6.81 0.10
C ARG A 47 6.46 -7.71 1.10
N VAL A 48 6.12 -7.57 2.37
CA VAL A 48 6.69 -8.39 3.44
C VAL A 48 6.18 -9.84 3.31
N GLY A 49 7.10 -10.78 3.09
CA GLY A 49 6.77 -12.20 2.90
C GLY A 49 6.51 -12.97 4.20
N ASN A 50 7.22 -12.61 5.28
CA ASN A 50 7.34 -13.40 6.51
C ASN A 50 7.22 -12.53 7.78
N GLY A 51 7.05 -13.16 8.94
CA GLY A 51 6.99 -12.50 10.24
C GLY A 51 5.65 -11.81 10.54
N GLU A 52 5.62 -11.00 11.60
CA GLU A 52 4.40 -10.35 12.11
C GLU A 52 3.79 -9.35 11.11
N GLN A 53 4.65 -8.70 10.31
CA GLN A 53 4.22 -7.74 9.30
C GLN A 53 3.89 -8.40 7.95
N LYS A 54 3.84 -9.73 7.86
CA LYS A 54 3.54 -10.47 6.63
C LYS A 54 2.31 -9.90 5.91
N GLY A 55 2.47 -9.68 4.60
CA GLY A 55 1.46 -9.12 3.71
C GLY A 55 1.36 -7.59 3.70
N SER A 56 2.17 -6.89 4.48
CA SER A 56 2.28 -5.43 4.42
C SER A 56 3.11 -4.98 3.23
N TYR A 57 2.90 -3.74 2.81
CA TYR A 57 3.68 -3.03 1.80
C TYR A 57 4.45 -1.91 2.48
N LEU A 58 5.77 -1.92 2.32
CA LEU A 58 6.68 -0.94 2.92
C LEU A 58 7.36 -0.13 1.83
N HIS A 59 7.69 1.12 2.12
CA HIS A 59 8.50 1.96 1.25
C HIS A 59 9.27 3.02 2.06
N PRO A 60 10.59 3.24 1.82
CA PRO A 60 11.42 4.15 2.62
C PRO A 60 10.88 5.59 2.70
N TYR A 61 10.30 6.08 1.60
CA TYR A 61 9.75 7.43 1.52
C TYR A 61 8.24 7.52 1.80
N PHE A 62 7.57 6.40 2.11
CA PHE A 62 6.14 6.39 2.44
C PHE A 62 5.95 6.36 3.96
N ILE A 63 6.12 7.52 4.59
CA ILE A 63 6.10 7.64 6.06
C ILE A 63 4.83 8.36 6.53
N ARG A 64 4.12 7.77 7.49
CA ARG A 64 2.92 8.37 8.11
C ARG A 64 3.26 9.74 8.69
N GLY A 65 2.47 10.76 8.33
CA GLY A 65 2.66 12.13 8.81
C GLY A 65 3.73 12.92 8.06
N LYS A 66 4.42 12.34 7.07
CA LYS A 66 5.43 13.02 6.25
C LYS A 66 5.12 12.90 4.75
N PRO A 67 3.99 13.46 4.27
CA PRO A 67 3.57 13.32 2.87
C PRO A 67 4.56 13.92 1.85
N ASN A 68 5.39 14.88 2.27
CA ASN A 68 6.39 15.49 1.39
C ASN A 68 7.43 14.48 0.90
N LEU A 69 7.74 13.44 1.69
CA LEU A 69 8.70 12.40 1.29
C LEU A 69 8.21 11.60 0.09
N CYS A 70 6.90 11.49 -0.14
CA CYS A 70 6.37 10.79 -1.30
C CYS A 70 6.83 11.40 -2.65
N ARG A 71 7.34 12.65 -2.66
CA ARG A 71 7.91 13.27 -3.87
C ARG A 71 9.25 12.65 -4.30
N GLU A 72 9.94 11.99 -3.37
CA GLU A 72 11.20 11.28 -3.64
C GLU A 72 10.98 9.89 -4.23
N MET A 73 9.73 9.41 -4.26
CA MET A 73 9.39 8.12 -4.85
C MET A 73 9.60 8.14 -6.37
N GLN A 74 10.29 7.13 -6.88
CA GLN A 74 10.50 6.94 -8.31
C GLN A 74 9.59 5.80 -8.82
N ARG A 75 9.18 5.90 -10.08
CA ARG A 75 8.24 4.98 -10.74
C ARG A 75 8.92 4.14 -11.82
#